data_AF-A0A836W701-F1
#
_entry.id   AF-A0A836W701-F1
#
_cell.length_a   1.000
_cell.length_b   1.000
_cell.length_c   1.000
_cell.angle_alpha   90.00
_cell.angle_beta   90.00
_cell.angle_gamma   90.00
#
_symmetry.space_group_name_H-M   'P 1'
#
loop_
_entity.id
_entity.type
_entity.pdbx_description
1 polymer ?
#
loop_
_entity_poly.entity_id
_entity_poly.type
_entity_poly.pdbx_seq_one_letter_code
_entity_poly.pdbx_strand_id
1 'polypeptide(L)'
;MDDKAALEDIRNGGHKGYLALCERYERRLRDYAGYLPETVAEKVVKKVLSQLEQSLSRFNQETELSTWLYRMTDYAIDELALENIREGGRAGYEILHQHYVISLRHHVEKYNLSQEVADEVVEQVFFELYKSILKFKKMSGLKRWLDKMVDRIATDHLPLEHLEWRDKPLGRWQKEVKYKCHVPTESVNDVVQDVFFKFFQNRSFKHNCSVLTWFRKIAESVSSEYWRKRAKEEYPAENDENDENDVDASRLSRQAELKTQNPRTVHLSPNDDLNVVTFKDVQESLLIDDEKVYTDFDYQRCLNRVKTQLNTEGNTPLFNCLQALLWQMEELSIQEIAKKIGRNYNATKTYLSQCTQKMGQYPPLQECGGIFLKICLEEVKADLEREDANNEMIPCLQVQILRLQGLSIKDIADQSGKK
;
A
#
# COMPACT_ATOMS: atom_id res chain seq x y z
N MET A 1 31.23 34.76 -5.99
CA MET A 1 31.30 34.22 -4.62
C MET A 1 30.96 32.75 -4.69
N ASP A 2 31.81 31.82 -4.24
CA ASP A 2 31.49 30.38 -4.21
C ASP A 2 30.58 30.03 -3.01
N ASP A 3 30.10 28.79 -2.92
CA ASP A 3 29.18 28.39 -1.83
C ASP A 3 29.83 28.52 -0.45
N LYS A 4 31.13 28.23 -0.35
CA LYS A 4 31.87 28.30 0.91
C LYS A 4 31.98 29.74 1.42
N ALA A 5 32.36 30.67 0.56
CA ALA A 5 32.44 32.09 0.87
C ALA A 5 31.06 32.68 1.17
N ALA A 6 30.01 32.23 0.48
CA ALA A 6 28.65 32.67 0.75
C ALA A 6 28.14 32.18 2.11
N LEU A 7 28.38 30.90 2.45
CA LEU A 7 28.04 30.36 3.77
C LEU A 7 28.81 31.06 4.89
N GLU A 8 30.07 31.40 4.67
CA GLU A 8 30.89 32.13 5.64
C GLU A 8 30.38 33.57 5.85
N ASP A 9 30.02 34.28 4.78
CA ASP A 9 29.38 35.61 4.90
C ASP A 9 28.12 35.53 5.76
N ILE A 10 27.25 34.54 5.53
CA ILE A 10 25.99 34.39 6.27
C ILE A 10 26.21 34.05 7.74
N ARG A 11 27.19 33.19 8.05
CA ARG A 11 27.57 32.88 9.45
C ARG A 11 28.05 34.11 10.21
N ASN A 12 28.66 35.05 9.51
CA ASN A 12 29.10 36.34 10.06
C ASN A 12 28.00 37.42 10.03
N GLY A 13 26.75 37.05 9.73
CA GLY A 13 25.60 37.97 9.67
C GLY A 13 25.52 38.79 8.37
N GLY A 14 26.32 38.44 7.36
CA GLY A 14 26.32 39.08 6.05
C GLY A 14 25.14 38.64 5.18
N HIS A 15 24.54 39.61 4.49
CA HIS A 15 23.40 39.38 3.59
C HIS A 15 23.84 39.03 2.14
N LYS A 16 25.10 39.33 1.78
CA LYS A 16 25.60 39.18 0.40
C LYS A 16 25.72 37.70 0.02
N GLY A 17 26.13 36.85 0.95
CA GLY A 17 26.20 35.42 0.79
C GLY A 17 24.83 34.83 0.51
N TYR A 18 23.80 35.26 1.26
CA TYR A 18 22.44 34.77 1.06
C TYR A 18 21.92 35.10 -0.35
N LEU A 19 22.06 36.36 -0.78
CA LEU A 19 21.68 36.77 -2.13
C LEU A 19 22.41 35.98 -3.22
N ALA A 20 23.72 35.75 -3.04
CA ALA A 20 24.52 34.98 -3.97
C ALA A 20 24.07 33.51 -4.06
N LEU A 21 23.65 32.90 -2.94
CA LEU A 21 23.07 31.56 -2.94
C LEU A 21 21.69 31.53 -3.59
N CYS A 22 20.81 32.48 -3.26
CA CYS A 22 19.47 32.58 -3.86
C CYS A 22 19.56 32.69 -5.38
N GLU A 23 20.35 33.63 -5.91
CA GLU A 23 20.51 33.82 -7.36
C GLU A 23 21.06 32.56 -8.05
N ARG A 24 22.04 31.89 -7.44
CA ARG A 24 22.64 30.67 -7.98
C ARG A 24 21.66 29.50 -8.01
N TYR A 25 20.97 29.27 -6.90
CA TYR A 25 20.16 28.08 -6.72
C TYR A 25 18.73 28.25 -7.21
N GLU A 26 18.20 29.47 -7.34
CA GLU A 26 16.86 29.70 -7.89
C GLU A 26 16.69 29.03 -9.25
N ARG A 27 17.65 29.23 -10.18
CA ARG A 27 17.61 28.59 -11.49
C ARG A 27 17.65 27.06 -11.38
N ARG A 28 18.56 26.52 -10.57
CA ARG A 28 18.68 25.06 -10.38
C ARG A 28 17.44 24.43 -9.76
N LEU A 29 16.80 25.14 -8.83
CA LEU A 29 15.57 24.71 -8.20
C LEU A 29 14.40 24.74 -9.18
N ARG A 30 14.32 25.77 -10.04
CA ARG A 30 13.35 25.82 -11.15
C ARG A 30 13.57 24.69 -12.14
N ASP A 31 14.82 24.45 -12.56
CA ASP A 31 15.17 23.37 -13.48
C ASP A 31 14.78 22.00 -12.88
N TYR A 32 15.07 21.79 -11.60
CA TYR A 32 14.69 20.57 -10.89
C TYR A 32 13.17 20.40 -10.81
N ALA A 33 12.43 21.47 -10.52
CA ALA A 33 10.97 21.48 -10.47
C ALA A 33 10.30 21.66 -11.85
N GLY A 34 11.06 21.66 -12.95
CA GLY A 34 10.58 22.06 -14.27
C GLY A 34 9.56 21.11 -14.91
N TYR A 35 9.39 19.91 -14.34
CA TYR A 35 8.31 18.99 -14.73
C TYR A 35 6.95 19.37 -14.12
N LEU A 36 6.91 20.31 -13.17
CA LEU A 36 5.68 20.82 -12.56
C LEU A 36 5.14 22.03 -13.35
N PRO A 37 3.84 22.34 -13.22
CA PRO A 37 3.31 23.61 -13.74
C PRO A 37 4.10 24.81 -13.19
N GLU A 38 4.40 25.81 -14.02
CA GLU A 38 5.25 26.97 -13.65
C GLU A 38 4.80 27.64 -12.35
N THR A 39 3.48 27.78 -12.15
CA THR A 39 2.90 28.38 -10.94
C THR A 39 3.15 27.56 -9.66
N VAL A 40 3.30 26.24 -9.79
CA VAL A 40 3.65 25.33 -8.69
C VAL A 40 5.17 25.35 -8.47
N ALA A 41 5.96 25.29 -9.54
CA ALA A 41 7.42 25.37 -9.47
C ALA A 41 7.87 26.67 -8.77
N GLU A 42 7.25 27.81 -9.11
CA GLU A 42 7.54 29.10 -8.45
C GLU A 42 7.24 29.06 -6.94
N LYS A 43 6.12 28.43 -6.53
CA LYS A 43 5.77 28.26 -5.10
C LYS A 43 6.78 27.35 -4.38
N VAL A 44 7.21 26.27 -5.02
CA VAL A 44 8.24 25.35 -4.50
C VAL A 44 9.53 26.12 -4.26
N VAL A 45 10.01 26.86 -5.26
CA VAL A 45 11.26 27.64 -5.18
C VAL A 45 11.19 28.67 -4.06
N LYS A 46 10.12 29.45 -3.97
CA LYS A 46 9.90 30.43 -2.88
C LYS A 46 9.91 29.76 -1.50
N LYS A 47 9.24 28.61 -1.38
CA LYS A 47 9.19 27.85 -0.13
C LYS A 47 10.56 27.31 0.28
N VAL A 48 11.32 26.74 -0.67
CA VAL A 48 12.68 26.24 -0.43
C VAL A 48 13.63 27.35 -0.01
N LEU A 49 13.62 28.50 -0.70
CA LEU A 49 14.48 29.64 -0.35
C LEU A 49 14.13 30.22 1.03
N SER A 50 12.84 30.31 1.37
CA SER A 50 12.42 30.74 2.71
C SER A 50 12.84 29.76 3.80
N GLN A 51 12.69 28.44 3.56
CA GLN A 51 13.15 27.42 4.50
C GLN A 51 14.68 27.41 4.61
N LEU A 52 15.39 27.65 3.51
CA LEU A 52 16.85 27.75 3.49
C LEU A 52 17.30 28.85 4.45
N GLU A 53 16.72 30.04 4.33
CA GLU A 53 17.01 31.18 5.23
C GLU A 53 16.82 30.83 6.71
N GLN A 54 15.73 30.13 7.04
CA GLN A 54 15.40 29.74 8.42
C GLN A 54 16.33 28.65 8.98
N SER A 55 16.88 27.80 8.12
CA SER A 55 17.63 26.60 8.53
C SER A 55 19.14 26.70 8.29
N LEU A 56 19.60 27.75 7.61
CA LEU A 56 21.01 27.91 7.24
C LEU A 56 21.96 27.97 8.44
N SER A 57 21.52 28.55 9.55
CA SER A 57 22.28 28.58 10.81
C SER A 57 22.58 27.19 11.37
N ARG A 58 21.79 26.18 11.01
CA ARG A 58 21.92 24.78 11.44
C ARG A 58 22.66 23.92 10.41
N PHE A 59 23.04 24.48 9.26
CA PHE A 59 23.73 23.74 8.22
C PHE A 59 25.20 23.50 8.60
N ASN A 60 25.51 22.24 8.93
CA ASN A 60 26.81 21.80 9.46
C ASN A 60 27.83 21.39 8.37
N GLN A 61 27.51 21.56 7.08
CA GLN A 61 28.37 21.20 5.93
C GLN A 61 28.75 19.71 5.84
N GLU A 62 28.06 18.80 6.53
CA GLU A 62 28.30 17.35 6.37
C GLU A 62 27.84 16.82 5.00
N THR A 63 26.98 17.56 4.31
CA THR A 63 26.51 17.28 2.95
C THR A 63 26.68 18.51 2.07
N GLU A 64 26.81 18.32 0.77
CA GLU A 64 26.79 19.45 -0.18
C GLU A 64 25.47 20.23 -0.07
N LEU A 65 25.56 21.56 -0.19
CA LEU A 65 24.40 22.45 -0.14
C LEU A 65 23.37 22.12 -1.24
N SER A 66 23.83 21.71 -2.42
CA SER A 66 23.00 21.21 -3.53
C SER A 66 22.12 20.04 -3.10
N THR A 67 22.70 19.02 -2.48
CA THR A 67 22.00 17.81 -2.04
C THR A 67 20.98 18.14 -0.96
N TRP A 68 21.32 19.03 -0.04
CA TRP A 68 20.40 19.47 0.99
C TRP A 68 19.21 20.25 0.40
N LEU A 69 19.48 21.15 -0.56
CA LEU A 69 18.45 21.89 -1.28
C LEU A 69 17.50 20.97 -2.04
N TYR A 70 17.99 19.95 -2.75
CA TYR A 70 17.11 19.00 -3.45
C TYR A 70 16.18 18.25 -2.49
N ARG A 71 16.68 17.84 -1.32
CA ARG A 71 15.81 17.24 -0.28
C ARG A 71 14.75 18.21 0.19
N MET A 72 15.10 19.48 0.40
CA MET A 72 14.12 20.52 0.75
C MET A 72 13.10 20.74 -0.36
N THR A 73 13.52 20.64 -1.63
CA THR A 73 12.64 20.71 -2.80
C THR A 73 11.64 19.58 -2.81
N ASP A 74 12.08 18.33 -2.63
CA ASP A 74 11.20 17.17 -2.54
C ASP A 74 10.16 17.35 -1.42
N TYR A 75 10.59 17.81 -0.23
CA TYR A 75 9.66 18.10 0.87
C TYR A 75 8.69 19.24 0.55
N ALA A 76 9.14 20.31 -0.10
CA ALA A 76 8.28 21.42 -0.47
C ALA A 76 7.22 20.99 -1.51
N ILE A 77 7.58 20.14 -2.46
CA ILE A 77 6.66 19.54 -3.44
C ILE A 77 5.61 18.67 -2.73
N ASP A 78 6.05 17.75 -1.86
CA ASP A 78 5.16 16.91 -1.04
C ASP A 78 4.16 17.76 -0.26
N GLU A 79 4.62 18.82 0.41
CA GLU A 79 3.75 19.66 1.23
C GLU A 79 2.71 20.42 0.41
N LEU A 80 3.11 21.04 -0.70
CA LEU A 80 2.17 21.77 -1.57
C LEU A 80 1.12 20.85 -2.18
N ALA A 81 1.52 19.65 -2.58
CA ALA A 81 0.60 18.65 -3.12
C ALA A 81 -0.39 18.17 -2.04
N LEU A 82 0.10 17.86 -0.84
CA LEU A 82 -0.72 17.44 0.29
C LEU A 82 -1.68 18.55 0.77
N GLU A 83 -1.25 19.80 0.77
CA GLU A 83 -2.10 20.97 1.06
C GLU A 83 -3.24 21.06 0.04
N ASN A 84 -2.93 21.00 -1.26
CA ASN A 84 -3.94 21.04 -2.32
C ASN A 84 -4.97 19.89 -2.18
N ILE A 85 -4.52 18.67 -1.92
CA ILE A 85 -5.40 17.50 -1.73
C ILE A 85 -6.36 17.69 -0.53
N ARG A 86 -5.84 18.24 0.58
CA ARG A 86 -6.63 18.51 1.79
C ARG A 86 -7.69 19.58 1.57
N GLU A 87 -7.40 20.55 0.73
CA GLU A 87 -8.35 21.59 0.29
C GLU A 87 -9.36 21.06 -0.74
N GLY A 88 -9.19 19.83 -1.24
CA GLY A 88 -10.07 19.24 -2.25
C GLY A 88 -9.63 19.46 -3.69
N GLY A 89 -8.46 20.06 -3.91
CA GLY A 89 -7.88 20.21 -5.23
C GLY A 89 -7.40 18.89 -5.82
N ARG A 90 -7.61 18.72 -7.13
CA ARG A 90 -7.13 17.55 -7.89
C ARG A 90 -5.67 17.66 -8.31
N ALA A 91 -5.18 18.88 -8.51
CA ALA A 91 -3.81 19.15 -8.96
C ALA A 91 -2.73 18.52 -8.05
N GLY A 92 -3.00 18.40 -6.75
CA GLY A 92 -2.08 17.76 -5.81
C GLY A 92 -1.82 16.28 -6.13
N TYR A 93 -2.81 15.55 -6.64
CA TYR A 93 -2.61 14.16 -7.06
C TYR A 93 -1.72 14.09 -8.30
N GLU A 94 -1.95 14.95 -9.29
CA GLU A 94 -1.13 15.04 -10.50
C GLU A 94 0.33 15.41 -10.17
N ILE A 95 0.54 16.35 -9.24
CA ILE A 95 1.88 16.73 -8.76
C ILE A 95 2.59 15.52 -8.14
N LEU A 96 1.93 14.77 -7.26
CA LEU A 96 2.52 13.57 -6.65
C LEU A 96 2.82 12.50 -7.70
N HIS A 97 1.91 12.29 -8.66
CA HIS A 97 2.10 11.33 -9.74
C HIS A 97 3.36 11.66 -10.55
N GLN A 98 3.44 12.88 -11.09
CA GLN A 98 4.59 13.33 -11.87
C GLN A 98 5.90 13.27 -11.08
N HIS A 99 5.86 13.65 -9.79
CA HIS A 99 7.04 13.64 -8.94
C HIS A 99 7.57 12.22 -8.67
N TYR A 100 6.68 11.26 -8.42
CA TYR A 100 7.08 9.95 -7.93
C TYR A 100 7.16 8.85 -8.97
N VAL A 101 6.38 8.92 -10.08
CA VAL A 101 6.23 7.81 -11.04
C VAL A 101 7.55 7.23 -11.53
N ILE A 102 8.51 8.09 -11.91
CA ILE A 102 9.83 7.66 -12.38
C ILE A 102 10.58 6.95 -11.24
N SER A 103 10.58 7.51 -10.04
CA SER A 103 11.32 6.93 -8.92
C SER A 103 10.72 5.63 -8.41
N LEU A 104 9.39 5.48 -8.49
CA LEU A 104 8.69 4.24 -8.14
C LEU A 104 8.97 3.16 -9.17
N ARG A 105 8.96 3.49 -10.47
CA ARG A 105 9.36 2.55 -11.53
C ARG A 105 10.76 1.98 -11.30
N HIS A 106 11.75 2.84 -11.03
CA HIS A 106 13.11 2.39 -10.66
C HIS A 106 13.15 1.53 -9.39
N HIS A 107 12.22 1.73 -8.44
CA HIS A 107 12.14 0.88 -7.26
C HIS A 107 11.51 -0.48 -7.58
N VAL A 108 10.51 -0.51 -8.46
CA VAL A 108 9.84 -1.72 -8.94
C VAL A 108 10.78 -2.59 -9.79
N GLU A 109 11.67 -1.99 -10.58
CA GLU A 109 12.69 -2.72 -11.36
C GLU A 109 13.56 -3.66 -10.52
N LYS A 110 13.73 -3.38 -9.22
CA LYS A 110 14.45 -4.26 -8.28
C LYS A 110 13.81 -5.64 -8.11
N TYR A 111 12.55 -5.79 -8.53
CA TYR A 111 11.77 -7.02 -8.44
C TYR A 111 11.84 -7.87 -9.73
N ASN A 112 12.56 -7.41 -10.76
CA ASN A 112 12.67 -8.09 -12.07
C ASN A 112 11.30 -8.44 -12.70
N LEU A 113 10.31 -7.57 -12.50
CA LEU A 113 8.99 -7.71 -13.10
C LEU A 113 9.05 -7.30 -14.58
N SER A 114 8.14 -7.85 -15.40
CA SER A 114 7.97 -7.34 -16.76
C SER A 114 7.55 -5.87 -16.71
N GLN A 115 7.82 -5.12 -17.79
CA GLN A 115 7.48 -3.69 -17.84
C GLN A 115 5.97 -3.45 -17.63
N GLU A 116 5.12 -4.30 -18.20
CA GLU A 116 3.65 -4.22 -18.04
C GLU A 116 3.23 -4.39 -16.58
N VAL A 117 3.77 -5.40 -15.89
CA VAL A 117 3.48 -5.65 -14.47
C VAL A 117 4.07 -4.54 -13.61
N ALA A 118 5.24 -4.00 -13.97
CA ALA A 118 5.82 -2.89 -13.26
C ALA A 118 4.93 -1.63 -13.32
N ASP A 119 4.30 -1.39 -14.47
CA ASP A 119 3.38 -0.27 -14.68
C ASP A 119 2.10 -0.46 -13.87
N GLU A 120 1.52 -1.67 -13.90
CA GLU A 120 0.38 -2.03 -13.05
C GLU A 120 0.66 -1.83 -11.55
N VAL A 121 1.85 -2.23 -11.08
CA VAL A 121 2.28 -2.03 -9.69
C VAL A 121 2.36 -0.54 -9.35
N VAL A 122 2.93 0.30 -10.23
CA VAL A 122 3.03 1.74 -9.99
C VAL A 122 1.65 2.39 -9.94
N GLU A 123 0.75 2.04 -10.86
CA GLU A 123 -0.64 2.54 -10.85
C GLU A 123 -1.38 2.12 -9.58
N GLN A 124 -1.24 0.85 -9.18
CA GLN A 124 -1.85 0.34 -7.95
C GLN A 124 -1.29 1.04 -6.69
N VAL A 125 0.00 1.41 -6.69
CA VAL A 125 0.59 2.21 -5.61
C VAL A 125 -0.06 3.59 -5.53
N PHE A 126 -0.27 4.28 -6.65
CA PHE A 126 -0.95 5.57 -6.66
C PHE A 126 -2.43 5.45 -6.26
N PHE A 127 -3.12 4.39 -6.68
CA PHE A 127 -4.48 4.13 -6.26
C PHE A 127 -4.59 3.94 -4.73
N GLU A 128 -3.71 3.12 -4.15
CA GLU A 128 -3.63 2.90 -2.71
C GLU A 128 -3.20 4.17 -1.95
N LEU A 129 -2.30 4.96 -2.55
CA LEU A 129 -1.94 6.28 -2.04
C LEU A 129 -3.17 7.17 -1.95
N TYR A 130 -3.95 7.32 -3.03
CA TYR A 130 -5.10 8.22 -3.08
C TYR A 130 -6.19 7.84 -2.06
N LYS A 131 -6.42 6.53 -1.86
CA LYS A 131 -7.32 6.03 -0.80
C LYS A 131 -6.87 6.37 0.62
N SER A 132 -5.56 6.50 0.83
CA SER A 132 -4.98 6.59 2.18
C SER A 132 -4.31 7.93 2.49
N ILE A 133 -4.14 8.82 1.51
CA ILE A 133 -3.33 10.05 1.62
C ILE A 133 -3.84 10.99 2.72
N LEU A 134 -5.15 11.05 2.94
CA LEU A 134 -5.75 11.86 4.01
C LEU A 134 -5.44 11.32 5.42
N LYS A 135 -5.06 10.03 5.52
CA LYS A 135 -4.63 9.39 6.77
C LYS A 135 -3.13 9.53 7.00
N PHE A 136 -2.37 10.12 6.06
CA PHE A 136 -0.93 10.29 6.19
C PHE A 136 -0.58 11.32 7.27
N LYS A 137 -0.02 10.84 8.38
CA LYS A 137 0.30 11.65 9.58
C LYS A 137 1.70 12.29 9.57
N LYS A 138 2.38 12.36 8.42
CA LYS A 138 3.76 12.88 8.28
C LYS A 138 4.80 12.27 9.26
N MET A 139 4.55 11.09 9.84
CA MET A 139 5.54 10.45 10.75
C MET A 139 6.75 9.85 10.02
N SER A 140 6.63 9.66 8.71
CA SER A 140 7.71 9.32 7.79
C SER A 140 7.61 10.20 6.56
N GLY A 141 8.70 10.39 5.81
CA GLY A 141 8.64 11.04 4.50
C GLY A 141 7.71 10.29 3.54
N LEU A 142 7.06 11.02 2.62
CA LEU A 142 6.06 10.47 1.71
C LEU A 142 6.69 9.40 0.79
N LYS A 143 7.89 9.69 0.24
CA LYS A 143 8.69 8.71 -0.50
C LYS A 143 8.84 7.36 0.20
N ARG A 144 9.27 7.37 1.48
CA ARG A 144 9.44 6.13 2.26
C ARG A 144 8.13 5.38 2.46
N TRP A 145 7.01 6.10 2.50
CA TRP A 145 5.70 5.48 2.61
C TRP A 145 5.28 4.82 1.28
N LEU A 146 5.55 5.48 0.15
CA LEU A 146 5.36 4.93 -1.19
C LEU A 146 6.26 3.72 -1.44
N ASP A 147 7.54 3.78 -1.07
CA ASP A 147 8.48 2.64 -1.20
C ASP A 147 7.94 1.39 -0.47
N LYS A 148 7.32 1.57 0.71
CA LYS A 148 6.68 0.47 1.44
C LYS A 148 5.42 -0.07 0.74
N MET A 149 4.67 0.80 0.07
CA MET A 149 3.52 0.37 -0.74
C MET A 149 4.00 -0.43 -1.95
N VAL A 150 5.03 0.05 -2.64
CA VAL A 150 5.70 -0.67 -3.73
C VAL A 150 6.16 -2.03 -3.24
N ASP A 151 6.90 -2.09 -2.13
CA ASP A 151 7.40 -3.36 -1.59
C ASP A 151 6.26 -4.34 -1.31
N ARG A 152 5.14 -3.86 -0.76
CA ARG A 152 3.96 -4.70 -0.52
C ARG A 152 3.34 -5.20 -1.83
N ILE A 153 3.01 -4.29 -2.73
CA ILE A 153 2.25 -4.57 -3.97
C ILE A 153 3.11 -5.38 -4.94
N ALA A 154 4.34 -4.95 -5.25
CA ALA A 154 5.24 -5.66 -6.16
C ALA A 154 5.47 -7.11 -5.73
N THR A 155 5.51 -7.37 -4.42
CA THR A 155 5.68 -8.75 -3.93
C THR A 155 4.44 -9.60 -4.25
N ASP A 156 3.23 -9.06 -4.32
CA ASP A 156 2.02 -9.82 -4.64
C ASP A 156 1.98 -10.26 -6.12
N HIS A 157 2.73 -9.58 -6.99
CA HIS A 157 2.88 -9.92 -8.42
C HIS A 157 4.08 -10.84 -8.72
N LEU A 158 4.89 -11.22 -7.72
CA LEU A 158 5.97 -12.18 -7.94
C LEU A 158 5.42 -13.59 -8.15
N PRO A 159 5.89 -14.34 -9.16
CA PRO A 159 5.53 -15.76 -9.32
C PRO A 159 5.80 -16.57 -8.06
N LEU A 160 5.00 -17.60 -7.78
CA LEU A 160 5.18 -18.48 -6.62
C LEU A 160 6.60 -19.08 -6.52
N GLU A 161 7.25 -19.30 -7.66
CA GLU A 161 8.63 -19.77 -7.74
C GLU A 161 9.65 -18.70 -7.31
N HIS A 162 9.36 -17.42 -7.55
CA HIS A 162 10.16 -16.29 -7.04
C HIS A 162 9.80 -15.94 -5.59
N LEU A 163 8.63 -16.40 -5.12
CA LEU A 163 8.19 -16.32 -3.73
C LEU A 163 8.85 -17.36 -2.82
N GLU A 164 9.73 -18.25 -3.32
CA GLU A 164 10.62 -19.06 -2.47
C GLU A 164 11.51 -18.18 -1.56
N TRP A 165 11.76 -16.92 -1.94
CA TRP A 165 12.42 -15.93 -1.10
C TRP A 165 11.48 -15.19 -0.13
N ARG A 166 10.15 -15.32 -0.30
CA ARG A 166 9.11 -14.66 0.50
C ARG A 166 8.87 -15.33 1.85
N ASP A 167 9.47 -16.49 2.04
CA ASP A 167 9.76 -16.99 3.37
C ASP A 167 10.87 -16.15 4.05
N LYS A 168 10.84 -14.81 4.01
CA LYS A 168 11.92 -13.96 4.58
C LYS A 168 12.21 -14.26 6.07
N PRO A 169 11.24 -14.65 6.92
CA PRO A 169 11.57 -15.25 8.20
C PRO A 169 12.19 -16.63 8.00
N LEU A 170 11.52 -17.57 7.33
CA LEU A 170 11.95 -18.96 7.20
C LEU A 170 13.28 -19.10 6.45
N GLY A 171 13.46 -18.53 5.27
CA GLY A 171 14.70 -18.41 4.51
C GLY A 171 15.84 -17.69 5.23
N ARG A 172 15.57 -16.65 6.01
CA ARG A 172 16.59 -16.08 6.92
C ARG A 172 17.00 -17.11 7.97
N TRP A 173 16.05 -17.86 8.51
CA TRP A 173 16.31 -18.91 9.51
C TRP A 173 16.96 -20.15 8.93
N GLN A 174 16.57 -20.60 7.74
CA GLN A 174 17.21 -21.67 6.98
C GLN A 174 18.67 -21.30 6.72
N LYS A 175 18.96 -20.04 6.35
CA LYS A 175 20.33 -19.54 6.25
C LYS A 175 21.04 -19.52 7.61
N GLU A 176 20.42 -19.03 8.69
CA GLU A 176 21.05 -19.07 10.02
C GLU A 176 21.34 -20.52 10.47
N VAL A 177 20.40 -21.45 10.32
CA VAL A 177 20.54 -22.87 10.68
C VAL A 177 21.62 -23.54 9.82
N LYS A 178 21.57 -23.36 8.49
CA LYS A 178 22.56 -23.89 7.56
C LYS A 178 23.97 -23.39 7.86
N TYR A 179 24.16 -22.08 7.98
CA TYR A 179 25.50 -21.50 8.07
C TYR A 179 26.05 -21.42 9.50
N LYS A 180 25.21 -21.16 10.51
CA LYS A 180 25.70 -21.08 11.91
C LYS A 180 25.72 -22.44 12.58
N CYS A 181 24.71 -23.28 12.34
CA CYS A 181 24.63 -24.61 12.93
C CYS A 181 25.21 -25.71 12.03
N HIS A 182 25.72 -25.33 10.86
CA HIS A 182 26.40 -26.19 9.88
C HIS A 182 25.53 -27.33 9.32
N VAL A 183 24.21 -27.24 9.44
CA VAL A 183 23.26 -28.29 9.02
C VAL A 183 23.32 -28.50 7.49
N PRO A 184 23.43 -29.75 6.99
CA PRO A 184 23.43 -30.06 5.56
C PRO A 184 22.18 -29.53 4.86
N THR A 185 22.31 -29.08 3.61
CA THR A 185 21.25 -28.36 2.88
C THR A 185 19.96 -29.18 2.81
N GLU A 186 20.08 -30.48 2.59
CA GLU A 186 19.00 -31.46 2.52
C GLU A 186 18.22 -31.64 3.83
N SER A 187 18.81 -31.29 4.98
CA SER A 187 18.17 -31.42 6.30
C SER A 187 17.79 -30.08 6.93
N VAL A 188 18.07 -28.95 6.27
CA VAL A 188 17.78 -27.62 6.83
C VAL A 188 16.28 -27.46 7.11
N ASN A 189 15.41 -27.93 6.22
CA ASN A 189 13.96 -27.80 6.37
C ASN A 189 13.43 -28.57 7.58
N ASP A 190 13.87 -29.82 7.77
CA ASP A 190 13.47 -30.65 8.91
C ASP A 190 13.91 -30.02 10.23
N VAL A 191 15.16 -29.54 10.30
CA VAL A 191 15.68 -28.86 11.50
C VAL A 191 14.91 -27.57 11.77
N VAL A 192 14.64 -26.75 10.75
CA VAL A 192 13.87 -25.52 10.92
C VAL A 192 12.45 -25.83 11.40
N GLN A 193 11.79 -26.85 10.84
CA GLN A 193 10.47 -27.30 11.26
C GLN A 193 10.46 -27.71 12.75
N ASP A 194 11.46 -28.47 13.19
CA ASP A 194 11.61 -28.86 14.60
C ASP A 194 11.84 -27.65 15.53
N VAL A 195 12.54 -26.60 15.06
CA VAL A 195 12.71 -25.35 15.79
C VAL A 195 11.38 -24.65 16.02
N PHE A 196 10.54 -24.56 14.99
CA PHE A 196 9.20 -23.98 15.13
C PHE A 196 8.33 -24.82 16.06
N PHE A 197 8.34 -26.15 15.93
CA PHE A 197 7.61 -27.02 16.85
C PHE A 197 8.03 -26.81 18.31
N LYS A 198 9.34 -26.81 18.60
CA LYS A 198 9.82 -26.57 19.97
C LYS A 198 9.53 -25.15 20.47
N PHE A 199 9.52 -24.16 19.58
CA PHE A 199 9.12 -22.79 19.91
C PHE A 199 7.65 -22.71 20.31
N PHE A 200 6.74 -23.36 19.57
CA PHE A 200 5.32 -23.38 19.90
C PHE A 200 4.96 -24.26 21.11
N GLN A 201 5.71 -25.34 21.35
CA GLN A 201 5.51 -26.21 22.52
C GLN A 201 6.01 -25.58 23.82
N ASN A 202 7.09 -24.80 23.79
CA ASN A 202 7.57 -24.11 24.97
C ASN A 202 6.73 -22.87 25.28
N ARG A 203 5.65 -23.03 26.03
CA ARG A 203 4.82 -21.87 26.45
C ARG A 203 5.52 -20.93 27.44
N SER A 204 6.69 -21.29 27.96
CA SER A 204 7.41 -20.54 29.00
C SER A 204 8.39 -19.51 28.43
N PHE A 205 7.95 -18.66 27.51
CA PHE A 205 8.76 -17.51 27.09
C PHE A 205 8.93 -16.55 28.28
N LYS A 206 10.15 -16.47 28.81
CA LYS A 206 10.47 -15.50 29.86
C LYS A 206 10.70 -14.15 29.19
N HIS A 207 9.87 -13.15 29.52
CA HIS A 207 9.90 -11.79 28.95
C HIS A 207 11.21 -11.00 29.19
N ASN A 208 12.27 -11.63 29.70
CA ASN A 208 13.57 -11.02 29.95
C ASN A 208 14.52 -11.05 28.73
N CYS A 209 14.09 -11.57 27.58
CA CYS A 209 14.86 -11.51 26.33
C CYS A 209 13.95 -11.27 25.13
N SER A 210 14.52 -10.88 23.98
CA SER A 210 13.76 -10.74 22.74
C SER A 210 13.32 -12.12 22.22
N VAL A 211 12.17 -12.18 21.55
CA VAL A 211 11.69 -13.40 20.89
C VAL A 211 12.74 -13.97 19.94
N LEU A 212 13.46 -13.09 19.22
CA LEU A 212 14.54 -13.46 18.31
C LEU A 212 15.69 -14.19 19.02
N THR A 213 16.13 -13.66 20.16
CA THR A 213 17.21 -14.27 20.97
C THR A 213 16.80 -15.64 21.49
N TRP A 214 15.55 -15.77 21.94
CA TRP A 214 15.04 -17.04 22.44
C TRP A 214 14.87 -18.08 21.33
N PHE A 215 14.33 -17.67 20.18
CA PHE A 215 14.21 -18.51 18.99
C PHE A 215 15.57 -19.07 18.55
N ARG A 216 16.63 -18.23 18.57
CA ARG A 216 18.00 -18.68 18.25
C ARG A 216 18.52 -19.75 19.21
N LYS A 217 18.24 -19.65 20.52
CA LYS A 217 18.63 -20.70 21.49
C LYS A 217 17.94 -22.02 21.22
N ILE A 218 16.69 -21.99 20.77
CA ILE A 218 15.96 -23.19 20.36
C ILE A 218 16.62 -23.77 19.10
N ALA A 219 16.98 -22.94 18.13
CA ALA A 219 17.67 -23.37 16.92
C ALA A 219 19.00 -24.08 17.19
N GLU A 220 19.83 -23.54 18.10
CA GLU A 220 21.09 -24.16 18.52
C GLU A 220 20.85 -25.51 19.22
N SER A 221 19.84 -25.59 20.09
CA SER A 221 19.47 -26.81 20.81
C SER A 221 18.97 -27.91 19.88
N VAL A 222 18.06 -27.58 18.96
CA VAL A 222 17.53 -28.52 17.96
C VAL A 222 18.64 -29.00 17.03
N SER A 223 19.47 -28.10 16.53
CA SER A 223 20.59 -28.47 15.65
C SER A 223 21.60 -29.39 16.37
N SER A 224 21.87 -29.13 17.65
CA SER A 224 22.72 -30.01 18.47
C SER A 224 22.09 -31.39 18.71
N GLU A 225 20.77 -31.48 18.75
CA GLU A 225 20.07 -32.76 18.82
C GLU A 225 20.10 -33.52 17.49
N TYR A 226 19.90 -32.80 16.38
CA TYR A 226 20.05 -33.35 15.02
C TYR A 226 21.42 -34.01 14.84
N TRP A 227 22.51 -33.30 15.18
CA TRP A 227 23.86 -33.87 15.08
C TRP A 227 24.09 -35.08 16.00
N ARG A 228 23.50 -35.08 17.20
CA ARG A 228 23.58 -36.24 18.10
C ARG A 228 22.82 -37.45 17.58
N LYS A 229 21.70 -37.26 16.89
CA LYS A 229 20.94 -38.35 16.23
C LYS A 229 21.74 -38.90 15.05
N ARG A 230 22.21 -38.03 14.17
CA ARG A 230 23.01 -38.42 13.01
C ARG A 230 24.29 -39.17 13.37
N ALA A 231 24.99 -38.75 14.42
CA ALA A 231 26.20 -39.43 14.90
C ALA A 231 25.92 -40.87 15.37
N LYS A 232 24.73 -41.15 15.92
CA LYS A 232 24.32 -42.51 16.31
C LYS A 232 23.93 -43.38 15.11
N GLU A 233 23.43 -42.77 14.04
CA GLU A 233 23.07 -43.47 12.81
C GLU A 233 24.30 -43.81 11.97
N GLU A 234 25.29 -42.91 11.90
CA GLU A 234 26.56 -43.15 11.19
C GLU A 234 27.47 -44.14 11.92
N TYR A 235 27.36 -44.21 13.25
CA TYR A 235 28.10 -45.14 14.10
C TYR A 235 27.12 -45.83 15.05
N PRO A 236 26.31 -46.78 14.55
CA PRO A 236 25.49 -47.58 15.44
C PRO A 236 26.44 -48.22 16.45
N ALA A 237 26.16 -48.00 17.74
CA ALA A 237 26.92 -48.65 18.78
C ALA A 237 26.80 -50.15 18.52
N GLU A 238 27.88 -50.75 18.04
CA GLU A 238 28.03 -52.20 18.09
C GLU A 238 27.80 -52.54 19.55
N ASN A 239 26.80 -53.40 19.82
CA ASN A 239 26.56 -53.93 21.15
C ASN A 239 27.75 -54.83 21.52
N ASP A 240 28.91 -54.21 21.76
CA ASP A 240 30.05 -54.85 22.39
C ASP A 240 29.75 -54.91 23.87
N GLU A 241 28.98 -55.94 24.24
CA GLU A 241 28.88 -56.42 25.62
C GLU A 241 30.20 -57.07 26.12
N ASN A 242 31.33 -56.94 25.41
CA ASN A 242 32.58 -57.57 25.78
C ASN A 242 33.79 -56.62 25.68
N ASP A 243 34.58 -56.64 26.77
CA ASP A 243 35.93 -56.11 26.98
C ASP A 243 36.13 -54.62 27.33
N GLU A 244 36.06 -54.36 28.64
CA GLU A 244 36.34 -53.10 29.35
C GLU A 244 37.81 -52.59 29.29
N ASN A 245 38.72 -53.14 28.48
CA ASN A 245 40.16 -52.91 28.70
C ASN A 245 40.99 -52.20 27.61
N ASP A 246 40.41 -51.66 26.51
CA ASP A 246 41.25 -51.04 25.45
C ASP A 246 40.64 -49.79 24.74
N VAL A 247 39.96 -48.91 25.49
CA VAL A 247 39.12 -47.84 24.91
C VAL A 247 39.88 -46.57 24.49
N ASP A 248 41.10 -46.32 24.99
CA ASP A 248 41.75 -45.00 24.85
C ASP A 248 42.53 -44.84 23.53
N ALA A 249 43.11 -45.92 22.99
CA ALA A 249 43.91 -45.87 21.76
C ALA A 249 43.05 -45.72 20.49
N SER A 250 41.90 -46.40 20.46
CA SER A 250 41.00 -46.42 19.30
C SER A 250 40.33 -45.06 19.06
N ARG A 251 40.13 -44.28 20.14
CA ARG A 251 39.49 -42.97 20.11
C ARG A 251 40.37 -41.87 19.48
N LEU A 252 41.68 -41.94 19.72
CA LEU A 252 42.66 -41.00 19.16
C LEU A 252 42.92 -41.25 17.67
N SER A 253 42.93 -42.52 17.24
CA SER A 253 43.15 -42.88 15.83
C SER A 253 42.00 -42.42 14.94
N ARG A 254 40.74 -42.56 15.40
CA ARG A 254 39.54 -42.11 14.68
C ARG A 254 39.48 -40.59 14.48
N GLN A 255 40.04 -39.81 15.39
CA GLN A 255 40.03 -38.35 15.30
C GLN A 255 41.02 -37.81 14.24
N ALA A 256 41.99 -38.63 13.82
CA ALA A 256 42.96 -38.28 12.78
C ALA A 256 42.41 -38.47 11.36
N GLU A 257 41.63 -39.52 11.11
CA GLU A 257 41.07 -39.84 9.78
C GLU A 257 40.00 -38.82 9.31
N LEU A 258 39.23 -38.26 10.25
CA LEU A 258 38.21 -37.26 9.94
C LEU A 258 38.79 -35.92 9.45
N LYS A 259 40.07 -35.64 9.70
CA LYS A 259 40.72 -34.40 9.24
C LYS A 259 41.17 -34.46 7.77
N THR A 260 41.23 -35.65 7.17
CA THR A 260 41.84 -35.86 5.84
C THR A 260 40.85 -35.84 4.67
N GLN A 261 39.53 -35.92 4.89
CA GLN A 261 38.55 -36.15 3.82
C GLN A 261 37.83 -34.90 3.25
N ASN A 262 38.36 -33.67 3.42
CA ASN A 262 37.64 -32.49 2.92
C ASN A 262 38.47 -31.53 2.03
N PRO A 263 38.54 -31.78 0.71
CA PRO A 263 38.81 -30.74 -0.28
C PRO A 263 37.56 -30.44 -1.12
N ARG A 264 37.15 -29.16 -1.09
CA ARG A 264 36.06 -28.56 -1.86
C ARG A 264 36.49 -28.22 -3.30
N THR A 265 35.77 -28.70 -4.31
CA THR A 265 35.56 -27.96 -5.58
C THR A 265 34.38 -28.51 -6.37
N VAL A 266 33.42 -27.67 -6.76
CA VAL A 266 32.38 -27.97 -7.77
C VAL A 266 32.35 -26.84 -8.79
N HIS A 267 32.43 -27.21 -10.06
CA HIS A 267 32.37 -26.35 -11.25
C HIS A 267 30.94 -26.36 -11.82
N LEU A 268 30.46 -25.22 -12.33
CA LEU A 268 29.21 -25.12 -13.12
C LEU A 268 29.48 -24.33 -14.41
N SER A 269 28.77 -24.70 -15.48
CA SER A 269 28.80 -24.07 -16.82
C SER A 269 27.37 -23.75 -17.29
N PRO A 270 27.14 -22.63 -18.01
CA PRO A 270 25.82 -22.21 -18.50
C PRO A 270 25.70 -22.23 -20.05
N ASN A 271 24.46 -22.37 -20.56
CA ASN A 271 23.86 -21.55 -21.65
C ASN A 271 22.52 -22.17 -22.12
N ASP A 272 21.53 -21.31 -22.46
CA ASP A 272 20.78 -21.39 -23.73
C ASP A 272 19.85 -20.18 -23.92
N ASP A 273 19.83 -19.66 -25.15
CA ASP A 273 19.16 -18.44 -25.65
C ASP A 273 17.69 -18.67 -26.03
N LEU A 274 16.85 -17.63 -25.92
CA LEU A 274 15.45 -17.62 -26.36
C LEU A 274 15.11 -16.44 -27.30
N ASN A 275 14.36 -16.77 -28.35
CA ASN A 275 13.90 -15.90 -29.43
C ASN A 275 12.74 -14.96 -29.01
N VAL A 276 12.77 -13.73 -29.54
CA VAL A 276 11.81 -12.65 -29.31
C VAL A 276 10.76 -12.59 -30.43
N VAL A 277 9.47 -12.58 -30.07
CA VAL A 277 8.35 -12.19 -30.95
C VAL A 277 7.92 -10.77 -30.55
N THR A 278 7.73 -9.90 -31.54
CA THR A 278 7.61 -8.45 -31.33
C THR A 278 6.22 -7.96 -30.96
N PHE A 279 6.23 -7.05 -30.00
CA PHE A 279 5.19 -6.36 -29.22
C PHE A 279 4.10 -5.57 -29.99
N LYS A 280 4.10 -5.55 -31.33
CA LYS A 280 3.22 -4.64 -32.07
C LYS A 280 1.79 -5.14 -32.24
N ASP A 281 1.55 -6.42 -32.01
CA ASP A 281 0.29 -7.07 -32.36
C ASP A 281 -0.73 -7.14 -31.20
N VAL A 282 -0.36 -6.70 -29.99
CA VAL A 282 -1.18 -6.84 -28.77
C VAL A 282 -1.78 -5.51 -28.28
N GLN A 283 -1.28 -4.37 -28.78
CA GLN A 283 -1.61 -3.05 -28.22
C GLN A 283 -3.02 -2.53 -28.54
N GLU A 284 -3.79 -3.18 -29.43
CA GLU A 284 -5.03 -2.59 -29.97
C GLU A 284 -6.33 -3.09 -29.31
N SER A 285 -6.27 -3.99 -28.30
CA SER A 285 -7.47 -4.69 -27.78
C SER A 285 -7.85 -4.43 -26.31
N LEU A 286 -7.20 -3.51 -25.57
CA LEU A 286 -7.36 -3.42 -24.09
C LEU A 286 -7.89 -2.11 -23.50
N LEU A 287 -8.50 -1.21 -24.29
CA LEU A 287 -9.18 -0.04 -23.75
C LEU A 287 -10.58 -0.42 -23.23
N ILE A 288 -10.70 -0.63 -21.92
CA ILE A 288 -11.97 -0.59 -21.19
C ILE A 288 -12.08 0.80 -20.54
N ASP A 289 -13.23 1.46 -20.69
CA ASP A 289 -13.47 2.87 -20.30
C ASP A 289 -13.08 3.20 -18.84
N ASP A 290 -11.96 3.92 -18.70
CA ASP A 290 -11.42 4.46 -17.43
C ASP A 290 -12.39 5.38 -16.67
N GLU A 291 -13.44 5.88 -17.33
CA GLU A 291 -14.36 6.90 -16.77
C GLU A 291 -15.18 6.39 -15.56
N LYS A 292 -15.39 5.07 -15.45
CA LYS A 292 -16.25 4.47 -14.40
C LYS A 292 -15.55 4.32 -13.04
N VAL A 293 -14.23 4.20 -13.01
CA VAL A 293 -13.47 4.01 -11.76
C VAL A 293 -13.28 5.33 -11.01
N TYR A 294 -13.18 6.45 -11.74
CA TYR A 294 -13.04 7.79 -11.15
C TYR A 294 -14.32 8.31 -10.48
N THR A 295 -15.51 7.86 -10.90
CA THR A 295 -16.79 8.31 -10.33
C THR A 295 -17.05 7.77 -8.91
N ASP A 296 -16.47 6.62 -8.54
CA ASP A 296 -16.75 5.98 -7.24
C ASP A 296 -16.04 6.65 -6.05
N PHE A 297 -14.89 7.29 -6.28
CA PHE A 297 -14.10 7.91 -5.21
C PHE A 297 -14.66 9.28 -4.79
N ASP A 298 -15.00 10.13 -5.75
CA ASP A 298 -15.62 11.44 -5.48
C ASP A 298 -16.98 11.26 -4.77
N TYR A 299 -17.68 10.17 -5.10
CA TYR A 299 -18.91 9.75 -4.43
C TYR A 299 -18.70 9.40 -2.95
N GLN A 300 -17.76 8.50 -2.64
CA GLN A 300 -17.44 8.13 -1.26
C GLN A 300 -17.01 9.35 -0.44
N ARG A 301 -16.26 10.28 -1.05
CA ARG A 301 -15.85 11.52 -0.40
C ARG A 301 -17.05 12.42 -0.06
N CYS A 302 -17.97 12.61 -1.00
CA CYS A 302 -19.21 13.33 -0.76
C CYS A 302 -19.99 12.71 0.42
N LEU A 303 -20.25 11.40 0.37
CA LEU A 303 -21.07 10.73 1.39
C LEU A 303 -20.50 10.91 2.79
N ASN A 304 -19.18 10.81 2.92
CA ASN A 304 -18.50 11.02 4.20
C ASN A 304 -18.68 12.46 4.69
N ARG A 305 -18.61 13.47 3.80
CA ARG A 305 -18.87 14.87 4.16
C ARG A 305 -20.30 15.07 4.66
N VAL A 306 -21.29 14.56 3.92
CA VAL A 306 -22.72 14.62 4.29
C VAL A 306 -22.95 13.92 5.63
N LYS A 307 -22.34 12.75 5.85
CA LYS A 307 -22.43 12.00 7.10
C LYS A 307 -21.84 12.77 8.28
N THR A 308 -20.68 13.39 8.11
CA THR A 308 -20.07 14.24 9.14
C THR A 308 -20.95 15.44 9.45
N GLN A 309 -21.47 16.12 8.42
CA GLN A 309 -22.33 17.29 8.59
C GLN A 309 -23.61 16.95 9.36
N LEU A 310 -24.32 15.89 8.98
CA LEU A 310 -25.53 15.43 9.68
C LEU A 310 -25.27 15.09 11.14
N ASN A 311 -24.09 14.52 11.44
CA ASN A 311 -23.68 14.20 12.80
C ASN A 311 -23.37 15.47 13.62
N THR A 312 -22.71 16.47 13.01
CA THR A 312 -22.40 17.76 13.66
C THR A 312 -23.65 18.61 13.90
N GLU A 313 -24.60 18.61 12.98
CA GLU A 313 -25.88 19.33 13.10
C GLU A 313 -26.83 18.67 14.11
N GLY A 314 -26.52 17.47 14.60
CA GLY A 314 -27.38 16.70 15.50
C GLY A 314 -28.68 16.23 14.83
N ASN A 315 -28.72 16.15 13.50
CA ASN A 315 -29.91 15.74 12.75
C ASN A 315 -30.00 14.20 12.68
N THR A 316 -30.20 13.60 13.86
CA THR A 316 -30.30 12.14 14.04
C THR A 316 -31.31 11.47 13.09
N PRO A 317 -32.50 12.05 12.78
CA PRO A 317 -33.43 11.43 11.84
C PRO A 317 -32.90 11.32 10.41
N LEU A 318 -32.25 12.37 9.88
CA LEU A 318 -31.65 12.33 8.54
C LEU A 318 -30.42 11.44 8.51
N PHE A 319 -29.59 11.47 9.56
CA PHE A 319 -28.44 10.58 9.69
C PHE A 319 -28.87 9.10 9.65
N ASN A 320 -29.89 8.73 10.43
CA ASN A 320 -30.43 7.37 10.42
C ASN A 320 -31.02 6.99 9.06
N CYS A 321 -31.65 7.95 8.36
CA CYS A 321 -32.13 7.73 7.00
C CYS A 321 -30.98 7.45 6.02
N LEU A 322 -29.93 8.28 6.02
CA LEU A 322 -28.74 8.06 5.20
C LEU A 322 -28.10 6.70 5.50
N GLN A 323 -27.97 6.35 6.78
CA GLN A 323 -27.36 5.09 7.20
C GLN A 323 -28.18 3.86 6.76
N ALA A 324 -29.51 3.95 6.77
CA ALA A 324 -30.37 2.86 6.30
C ALA A 324 -30.27 2.65 4.78
N LEU A 325 -30.17 3.73 4.00
CA LEU A 325 -29.93 3.66 2.55
C LEU A 325 -28.53 3.11 2.23
N LEU A 326 -27.51 3.50 3.01
CA LEU A 326 -26.16 2.94 2.87
C LEU A 326 -26.14 1.42 3.05
N TRP A 327 -26.85 0.90 4.05
CA TRP A 327 -26.98 -0.55 4.23
C TRP A 327 -27.68 -1.24 3.06
N GLN A 328 -28.69 -0.60 2.46
CA GLN A 328 -29.36 -1.16 1.29
C GLN A 328 -28.40 -1.29 0.10
N MET A 329 -27.48 -0.35 -0.08
CA MET A 329 -26.44 -0.43 -1.13
C MET A 329 -25.33 -1.42 -0.82
N GLU A 330 -25.07 -1.66 0.46
CA GLU A 330 -24.21 -2.77 0.90
C GLU A 330 -24.91 -4.14 0.75
N GLU A 331 -26.00 -4.20 -0.01
CA GLU A 331 -26.80 -5.40 -0.32
C GLU A 331 -27.43 -6.07 0.92
N LEU A 332 -27.61 -5.34 2.03
CA LEU A 332 -28.35 -5.88 3.16
C LEU A 332 -29.82 -6.05 2.80
N SER A 333 -30.38 -7.20 3.15
CA SER A 333 -31.80 -7.45 2.99
C SER A 333 -32.64 -6.49 3.85
N ILE A 334 -33.86 -6.19 3.41
CA ILE A 334 -34.80 -5.34 4.16
C ILE A 334 -35.04 -5.91 5.58
N GLN A 335 -34.97 -7.24 5.75
CA GLN A 335 -35.13 -7.91 7.05
C GLN A 335 -33.95 -7.63 7.99
N GLU A 336 -32.73 -7.62 7.48
CA GLU A 336 -31.53 -7.26 8.25
C GLU A 336 -31.52 -5.78 8.62
N ILE A 337 -31.88 -4.92 7.68
CA ILE A 337 -32.05 -3.47 7.93
C ILE A 337 -33.12 -3.27 9.01
N ALA A 338 -34.27 -3.96 8.90
CA ALA A 338 -35.36 -3.89 9.87
C ALA A 338 -34.90 -4.28 11.28
N LYS A 339 -34.12 -5.35 11.39
CA LYS A 339 -33.51 -5.78 12.65
C LYS A 339 -32.55 -4.72 13.22
N LYS A 340 -31.72 -4.10 12.38
CA LYS A 340 -30.78 -3.04 12.80
C LYS A 340 -31.47 -1.78 13.31
N ILE A 341 -32.58 -1.36 12.68
CA ILE A 341 -33.34 -0.16 13.07
C ILE A 341 -34.44 -0.43 14.11
N GLY A 342 -34.64 -1.69 14.52
CA GLY A 342 -35.67 -2.08 15.48
C GLY A 342 -37.10 -1.91 14.95
N ARG A 343 -37.34 -2.18 13.67
CA ARG A 343 -38.67 -2.09 13.03
C ARG A 343 -39.08 -3.44 12.44
N ASN A 344 -40.37 -3.60 12.14
CA ASN A 344 -40.85 -4.75 11.37
C ASN A 344 -40.62 -4.53 9.86
N TYR A 345 -40.70 -5.60 9.07
CA TYR A 345 -40.42 -5.60 7.63
C TYR A 345 -41.19 -4.51 6.86
N ASN A 346 -42.52 -4.46 7.03
CA ASN A 346 -43.38 -3.52 6.32
C ASN A 346 -43.07 -2.06 6.70
N ALA A 347 -42.84 -1.80 8.00
CA ALA A 347 -42.46 -0.47 8.49
C ALA A 347 -41.08 -0.04 7.96
N THR A 348 -40.16 -0.97 7.75
CA THR A 348 -38.85 -0.70 7.15
C THR A 348 -38.96 -0.35 5.68
N LYS A 349 -39.79 -1.07 4.91
CA LYS A 349 -40.05 -0.74 3.49
C LYS A 349 -40.58 0.70 3.33
N THR A 350 -41.58 1.06 4.14
CA THR A 350 -42.11 2.43 4.17
C THR A 350 -41.06 3.45 4.62
N TYR A 351 -40.23 3.10 5.61
CA TYR A 351 -39.17 3.97 6.11
C TYR A 351 -38.10 4.26 5.05
N LEU A 352 -37.61 3.24 4.35
CA LEU A 352 -36.62 3.39 3.28
C LEU A 352 -37.14 4.30 2.17
N SER A 353 -38.39 4.11 1.73
CA SER A 353 -39.04 4.99 0.74
C SER A 353 -39.08 6.45 1.19
N GLN A 354 -39.49 6.71 2.44
CA GLN A 354 -39.47 8.06 3.02
C GLN A 354 -38.05 8.63 3.13
N CYS A 355 -37.06 7.81 3.44
CA CYS A 355 -35.66 8.22 3.51
C CYS A 355 -35.14 8.60 2.13
N THR A 356 -35.41 7.82 1.08
CA THR A 356 -35.05 8.17 -0.30
C THR A 356 -35.63 9.52 -0.70
N GLN A 357 -36.91 9.77 -0.39
CA GLN A 357 -37.55 11.06 -0.67
C GLN A 357 -36.88 12.21 0.10
N LYS A 358 -36.61 12.04 1.39
CA LYS A 358 -35.97 13.06 2.24
C LYS A 358 -34.53 13.36 1.80
N MET A 359 -33.77 12.32 1.46
CA MET A 359 -32.38 12.46 1.01
C MET A 359 -32.31 13.10 -0.37
N GLY A 360 -33.28 12.82 -1.25
CA GLY A 360 -33.43 13.53 -2.53
C GLY A 360 -33.74 15.02 -2.40
N GLN A 361 -34.24 15.46 -1.25
CA GLN A 361 -34.50 16.87 -0.93
C GLN A 361 -33.37 17.52 -0.11
N TYR A 362 -32.34 16.79 0.31
CA TYR A 362 -31.27 17.31 1.17
C TYR A 362 -30.19 18.01 0.32
N PRO A 363 -30.03 19.35 0.41
CA PRO A 363 -29.16 20.09 -0.52
C PRO A 363 -27.70 19.61 -0.57
N PRO A 364 -27.03 19.29 0.57
CA PRO A 364 -25.66 18.77 0.52
C PRO A 364 -25.50 17.49 -0.29
N LEU A 365 -26.56 16.67 -0.43
CA LEU A 365 -26.55 15.48 -1.26
C LEU A 365 -26.82 15.81 -2.74
N GLN A 366 -27.64 16.83 -3.02
CA GLN A 366 -27.88 17.32 -4.38
C GLN A 366 -26.62 17.95 -4.99
N GLU A 367 -25.82 18.62 -4.17
CA GLU A 367 -24.53 19.20 -4.55
C GLU A 367 -23.48 18.14 -4.95
N CYS A 368 -23.69 16.87 -4.57
CA CYS A 368 -22.76 15.79 -4.90
C CYS A 368 -22.93 15.22 -6.32
N GLY A 369 -23.71 15.89 -7.16
CA GLY A 369 -24.03 15.42 -8.51
C GLY A 369 -25.09 14.32 -8.45
N GLY A 370 -26.34 14.65 -8.81
CA GLY A 370 -27.54 13.79 -8.71
C GLY A 370 -27.51 12.42 -9.42
N ILE A 371 -26.35 11.98 -9.92
CA ILE A 371 -26.06 10.66 -10.46
C ILE A 371 -26.39 9.57 -9.43
N PHE A 372 -26.13 9.82 -8.13
CA PHE A 372 -26.41 8.84 -7.07
C PHE A 372 -27.91 8.54 -6.91
N LEU A 373 -28.75 9.58 -6.86
CA LEU A 373 -30.20 9.38 -6.77
C LEU A 373 -30.71 8.67 -8.02
N LYS A 374 -30.10 8.94 -9.18
CA LYS A 374 -30.45 8.29 -10.46
C LYS A 374 -30.13 6.79 -10.43
N ILE A 375 -28.91 6.39 -10.10
CA ILE A 375 -28.47 4.98 -10.07
C ILE A 375 -29.31 4.19 -9.05
N CYS A 376 -29.45 4.71 -7.83
CA CYS A 376 -30.26 4.04 -6.82
C CYS A 376 -31.75 3.98 -7.18
N LEU A 377 -32.31 4.99 -7.83
CA LEU A 377 -33.71 4.93 -8.28
C LEU A 377 -33.89 3.97 -9.46
N GLU A 378 -32.90 3.86 -10.36
CA GLU A 378 -32.90 2.92 -11.47
C GLU A 378 -32.80 1.46 -10.97
N GLU A 379 -31.94 1.19 -9.98
CA GLU A 379 -31.81 -0.13 -9.35
C GLU A 379 -33.04 -0.50 -8.52
N VAL A 380 -33.55 0.42 -7.68
CA VAL A 380 -34.78 0.19 -6.92
C VAL A 380 -35.97 -0.02 -7.85
N LYS A 381 -36.01 0.67 -8.99
CA LYS A 381 -37.03 0.45 -10.01
C LYS A 381 -36.91 -0.94 -10.63
N ALA A 382 -35.70 -1.38 -10.99
CA ALA A 382 -35.44 -2.71 -11.54
C ALA A 382 -35.78 -3.84 -10.55
N ASP A 383 -35.56 -3.63 -9.25
CA ASP A 383 -35.94 -4.59 -8.20
C ASP A 383 -37.46 -4.68 -8.03
N LEU A 384 -38.15 -3.54 -8.04
CA LEU A 384 -39.61 -3.52 -7.95
C LEU A 384 -40.28 -4.12 -9.19
N GLU A 385 -39.72 -3.90 -10.39
CA GLU A 385 -40.16 -4.54 -11.63
C GLU A 385 -39.99 -6.07 -11.60
N ARG A 386 -38.94 -6.57 -10.92
CA ARG A 386 -38.71 -8.01 -10.72
C ARG A 386 -39.68 -8.63 -9.71
N GLU A 387 -40.06 -7.91 -8.67
CA GLU A 387 -40.96 -8.41 -7.62
C GLU A 387 -42.45 -8.35 -8.02
N ASP A 388 -42.90 -7.30 -8.69
CA ASP A 388 -44.30 -7.14 -9.12
C ASP A 388 -44.45 -6.09 -10.24
N ALA A 389 -44.74 -6.55 -11.46
CA ALA A 389 -44.89 -5.68 -12.63
C ALA A 389 -46.08 -4.69 -12.54
N ASN A 390 -47.04 -4.93 -11.65
CA ASN A 390 -48.19 -4.03 -11.44
C ASN A 390 -48.00 -3.07 -10.25
N ASN A 391 -46.78 -2.95 -9.73
CA ASN A 391 -46.52 -2.09 -8.57
C ASN A 391 -46.75 -0.61 -8.91
N GLU A 392 -47.74 0.00 -8.25
CA GLU A 392 -48.15 1.40 -8.44
C GLU A 392 -47.03 2.42 -8.17
N MET A 393 -45.92 2.02 -7.53
CA MET A 393 -44.74 2.88 -7.34
C MET A 393 -43.83 2.98 -8.56
N ILE A 394 -43.86 2.02 -9.50
CA ILE A 394 -42.98 2.00 -10.69
C ILE A 394 -43.19 3.27 -11.55
N PRO A 395 -44.42 3.71 -11.87
CA PRO A 395 -44.64 4.96 -12.60
C PRO A 395 -44.14 6.21 -11.85
N CYS A 396 -44.25 6.22 -10.52
CA CYS A 396 -43.77 7.33 -9.68
C CYS A 396 -42.24 7.42 -9.65
N LEU A 397 -41.55 6.28 -9.62
CA LEU A 397 -40.09 6.21 -9.69
C LEU A 397 -39.58 6.62 -11.07
N GLN A 398 -40.23 6.18 -12.15
CA GLN A 398 -39.89 6.59 -13.52
C GLN A 398 -39.94 8.11 -13.68
N VAL A 399 -40.98 8.77 -13.15
CA VAL A 399 -41.10 10.23 -13.18
C VAL A 399 -39.95 10.93 -12.44
N GLN A 400 -39.49 10.37 -11.32
CA GLN A 400 -38.36 10.95 -10.58
C GLN A 400 -37.01 10.73 -11.26
N ILE A 401 -36.79 9.57 -11.87
CA ILE A 401 -35.59 9.31 -12.69
C ILE A 401 -35.51 10.33 -13.84
N LEU A 402 -36.61 10.55 -14.56
CA LEU A 402 -36.65 11.51 -15.66
C LEU A 402 -36.44 12.96 -15.20
N ARG A 403 -36.93 13.34 -14.00
CA ARG A 403 -36.61 14.67 -13.42
C ARG A 403 -35.13 14.83 -13.10
N LEU A 404 -34.48 13.79 -12.57
CA LEU A 404 -33.04 13.81 -12.28
C LEU A 404 -32.17 13.85 -13.53
N GLN A 405 -32.71 13.37 -14.66
CA GLN A 405 -32.12 13.55 -15.98
C GLN A 405 -32.29 14.97 -16.55
N GLY A 406 -32.96 15.87 -15.82
CA GLY A 406 -33.14 17.27 -16.21
C GLY A 406 -34.29 17.52 -17.19
N LEU A 407 -35.16 16.52 -17.43
CA LEU A 407 -36.31 16.70 -18.34
C LEU A 407 -37.37 17.63 -17.72
N SER A 408 -38.00 18.44 -18.57
CA SER A 408 -39.08 19.31 -18.16
C SER A 408 -40.35 18.51 -17.83
N ILE A 409 -41.26 19.10 -17.04
CA ILE A 409 -42.52 18.44 -16.69
C ILE A 409 -43.34 18.07 -17.93
N LYS A 410 -43.23 18.86 -19.01
CA LYS A 410 -43.90 18.59 -20.28
C LYS A 410 -43.32 17.35 -20.98
N ASP A 411 -41.99 17.26 -21.06
CA ASP A 411 -41.30 16.12 -21.68
C ASP A 411 -41.54 14.81 -20.91
N ILE A 412 -41.67 14.90 -19.58
CA ILE A 412 -42.01 13.76 -18.72
C ILE A 412 -43.45 13.28 -18.96
N ALA A 413 -44.41 14.20 -19.12
CA ALA A 413 -45.79 13.85 -19.44
C ALA A 413 -45.88 13.13 -20.80
N ASP A 414 -45.15 13.64 -21.80
CA ASP A 414 -45.10 13.06 -23.14
C ASP A 414 -44.44 11.65 -23.14
N GLN A 415 -43.39 11.43 -22.36
CA GLN A 415 -42.72 10.11 -22.27
C GLN A 415 -43.44 9.08 -21.38
N SER A 416 -44.23 9.52 -20.41
CA SER A 416 -44.92 8.60 -19.47
C SER A 416 -46.27 8.09 -19.99
N GLY A 417 -46.72 8.54 -21.17
CA GLY A 417 -47.95 8.07 -21.82
C GLY A 417 -49.25 8.41 -21.07
N LYS A 418 -49.19 9.26 -20.04
CA LYS A 418 -50.36 9.72 -19.26
C LYS A 418 -50.77 11.10 -19.74
N LYS A 419 -51.95 11.20 -20.37
CA LYS A 419 -52.63 12.47 -20.66
C LYS A 419 -53.28 13.05 -19.42
#